data_AF-A0A4P7H265-F1
#
_entry.id   AF-A0A4P7H265-F1
#
_cell.length_a   1.000
_cell.length_b   1.000
_cell.length_c   1.000
_cell.angle_alpha   90.00
_cell.angle_beta   90.00
_cell.angle_gamma   90.00
#
_symmetry.space_group_name_H-M   'P 1'
#
loop_
_entity.id
_entity.type
_entity.pdbx_description
1 polymer ?
#
loop_
_entity_poly.entity_id
_entity_poly.type
_entity_poly.pdbx_seq_one_letter_code
_entity_poly.pdbx_strand_id
1 'polypeptide(L)'
;MWPDDHLPTWATLAATVFIVAIAILRPVLTPRTTIFGSLINTVLGFDAAAAILREPVIARRIAGVVPGGLPTVFDIWHWLTVTAWACGLGIVMFREYGRVHFRIRFKIVIVLSVVVGVVFLALSSPARAHGMASIADYGGWRYGAYIGLYSILPLVVSCYLCALRYRAITWRATTRWELIMVVATVCFGVANFLPVCSIVVSAALDAAGVSSELTQRTYNLVSDGLASGEPGLFLFTALVAVTARSTAQAVAQLLRLDRDSRTARRLYPLWRDLTAAAPQVIFRPKWADDWNASSQERLHRRRIEIHDAAQIVARYVRPLPAAIDDLIETTVAEIDQEHLRQVAELVIAADQLAGNGGEPAYEPTVCRSDVPDLPILLRLWQPAIQLLSTDPAKRPEALVSRGGSHRRTR
;
A
#
# COMPACT_ATOMS: atom_id res chain seq x y z
N MET A 1 -12.33 -27.08 -22.80
CA MET A 1 -12.33 -26.08 -21.71
C MET A 1 -11.05 -26.33 -20.90
N TRP A 2 -10.54 -25.41 -20.10
CA TRP A 2 -9.90 -25.93 -18.88
C TRP A 2 -11.02 -26.73 -18.21
N PRO A 3 -10.92 -28.06 -18.02
CA PRO A 3 -11.97 -29.02 -18.41
C PRO A 3 -13.41 -28.62 -18.06
N ASP A 4 -13.60 -27.92 -16.93
CA ASP A 4 -14.85 -27.28 -16.54
C ASP A 4 -14.64 -25.87 -15.93
N ASP A 5 -14.64 -24.81 -16.75
CA ASP A 5 -14.82 -23.44 -16.22
C ASP A 5 -16.31 -23.22 -15.90
N HIS A 6 -16.66 -23.23 -14.63
CA HIS A 6 -18.04 -22.99 -14.19
C HIS A 6 -18.36 -21.49 -14.13
N LEU A 7 -17.34 -20.63 -14.09
CA LEU A 7 -17.49 -19.20 -13.95
C LEU A 7 -17.41 -18.46 -15.29
N PRO A 8 -18.14 -17.34 -15.41
CA PRO A 8 -18.10 -16.57 -16.65
C PRO A 8 -16.72 -15.94 -16.84
N THR A 9 -16.23 -15.97 -18.09
CA THR A 9 -14.88 -15.47 -18.45
C THR A 9 -14.62 -14.03 -18.03
N TRP A 10 -15.64 -13.18 -17.97
CA TRP A 10 -15.47 -11.80 -17.51
C TRP A 10 -15.03 -11.72 -16.03
N ALA A 11 -15.46 -12.67 -15.19
CA ALA A 11 -15.12 -12.70 -13.78
C ALA A 11 -13.68 -13.19 -13.56
N THR A 12 -13.29 -14.29 -14.23
CA THR A 12 -11.91 -14.80 -14.16
C THR A 12 -10.92 -13.81 -14.75
N LEU A 13 -11.26 -13.21 -15.90
CA LEU A 13 -10.44 -12.20 -16.55
C LEU A 13 -10.25 -10.96 -15.67
N ALA A 14 -11.31 -10.47 -15.01
CA ALA A 14 -11.20 -9.33 -14.11
C ALA A 14 -10.26 -9.62 -12.92
N ALA A 15 -10.37 -10.80 -12.32
CA ALA A 15 -9.48 -11.27 -11.26
C ALA A 15 -8.03 -11.36 -11.74
N THR A 16 -7.80 -11.99 -12.90
CA THR A 16 -6.46 -12.12 -13.50
C THR A 16 -5.85 -10.76 -13.82
N VAL A 17 -6.60 -9.85 -14.45
CA VAL A 17 -6.14 -8.48 -14.75
C VAL A 17 -5.79 -7.74 -13.47
N PHE A 18 -6.59 -7.87 -12.42
CA PHE A 18 -6.30 -7.26 -11.12
C PHE A 18 -4.98 -7.78 -10.51
N ILE A 19 -4.79 -9.11 -10.49
CA ILE A 19 -3.56 -9.74 -9.97
C ILE A 19 -2.34 -9.23 -10.76
N VAL A 20 -2.39 -9.28 -12.09
CA VAL A 20 -1.30 -8.86 -12.98
C VAL A 20 -0.99 -7.38 -12.83
N ALA A 21 -2.03 -6.53 -12.78
CA ALA A 21 -1.86 -5.09 -12.60
C ALA A 21 -1.15 -4.76 -11.29
N ILE A 22 -1.52 -5.39 -10.17
CA ILE A 22 -0.85 -5.18 -8.88
C ILE A 22 0.59 -5.72 -8.91
N ALA A 23 0.81 -6.90 -9.50
CA ALA A 23 2.14 -7.50 -9.61
C ALA A 23 3.13 -6.64 -10.42
N ILE A 24 2.64 -5.90 -11.43
CA ILE A 24 3.45 -4.97 -12.23
C ILE A 24 3.59 -3.61 -11.54
N LEU A 25 2.49 -3.01 -11.07
CA LEU A 25 2.50 -1.66 -10.49
C LEU A 25 3.37 -1.59 -9.24
N ARG A 26 3.31 -2.61 -8.36
CA ARG A 26 4.01 -2.57 -7.08
C ARG A 26 5.53 -2.43 -7.21
N PRO A 27 6.28 -3.28 -7.96
CA PRO A 27 7.73 -3.11 -8.12
C PRO A 27 8.10 -1.80 -8.83
N VAL A 28 7.30 -1.34 -9.80
CA VAL A 28 7.53 -0.07 -10.50
C VAL A 28 7.41 1.12 -9.55
N LEU A 29 6.43 1.11 -8.65
CA LEU A 29 6.19 2.20 -7.71
C LEU A 29 7.08 2.14 -6.46
N THR A 30 7.70 1.00 -6.18
CA THR A 30 8.56 0.81 -5.00
C THR A 30 9.93 0.27 -5.38
N PRO A 31 10.72 0.95 -6.24
CA PRO A 31 11.95 0.40 -6.80
C PRO A 31 13.03 0.11 -5.77
N ARG A 32 13.01 0.78 -4.61
CA ARG A 32 13.91 0.53 -3.48
C ARG A 32 13.27 -0.40 -2.44
N THR A 33 12.82 -1.58 -2.86
CA THR A 33 12.30 -2.56 -1.90
C THR A 33 13.42 -3.16 -1.06
N THR A 34 13.17 -3.32 0.24
CA THR A 34 13.93 -4.21 1.10
C THR A 34 13.91 -5.64 0.54
N ILE A 35 14.79 -6.53 1.03
CA ILE A 35 14.79 -7.97 0.65
C ILE A 35 13.37 -8.57 0.82
N PHE A 36 12.70 -8.20 1.91
CA PHE A 36 11.31 -8.58 2.18
C PHE A 36 10.35 -8.08 1.10
N GLY A 37 10.44 -6.82 0.69
CA GLY A 37 9.61 -6.27 -0.38
C GLY A 37 9.87 -6.93 -1.74
N SER A 38 11.11 -7.31 -2.04
CA SER A 38 11.49 -8.07 -3.23
C SER A 38 10.89 -9.46 -3.24
N LEU A 39 10.87 -10.16 -2.09
CA LEU A 39 10.21 -11.47 -1.97
C LEU A 39 8.70 -11.35 -2.20
N ILE A 40 8.03 -10.33 -1.65
CA ILE A 40 6.61 -10.10 -1.94
C ILE A 40 6.39 -9.87 -3.44
N ASN A 41 7.21 -9.04 -4.09
CA ASN A 41 7.11 -8.84 -5.54
C ASN A 41 7.32 -10.15 -6.32
N THR A 42 8.20 -11.02 -5.83
CA THR A 42 8.46 -12.33 -6.44
C THR A 42 7.25 -13.26 -6.28
N VAL A 43 6.63 -13.32 -5.10
CA VAL A 43 5.38 -14.05 -4.86
C VAL A 43 4.28 -13.56 -5.80
N LEU A 44 4.05 -12.24 -5.84
CA LEU A 44 3.04 -11.63 -6.74
C LEU A 44 3.32 -11.92 -8.22
N GLY A 45 4.59 -11.97 -8.62
CA GLY A 45 5.00 -12.33 -9.98
C GLY A 45 4.66 -13.78 -10.32
N PHE A 46 4.93 -14.72 -9.42
CA PHE A 46 4.55 -16.12 -9.58
C PHE A 46 3.03 -16.31 -9.58
N ASP A 47 2.31 -15.64 -8.68
CA ASP A 47 0.84 -15.66 -8.63
C ASP A 47 0.22 -15.09 -9.92
N ALA A 48 0.79 -14.00 -10.45
CA ALA A 48 0.36 -13.41 -11.71
C ALA A 48 0.62 -14.34 -12.90
N ALA A 49 1.80 -14.98 -12.96
CA ALA A 49 2.10 -15.97 -14.00
C ALA A 49 1.17 -17.18 -13.90
N ALA A 50 0.89 -17.67 -12.68
CA ALA A 50 -0.06 -18.75 -12.46
C ALA A 50 -1.49 -18.36 -12.89
N ALA A 51 -1.96 -17.16 -12.53
CA ALA A 51 -3.26 -16.65 -12.95
C ALA A 51 -3.37 -16.54 -14.48
N ILE A 52 -2.32 -16.06 -15.15
CA ILE A 52 -2.24 -15.99 -16.62
C ILE A 52 -2.32 -17.39 -17.25
N LEU A 53 -1.55 -18.36 -16.74
CA LEU A 53 -1.56 -19.73 -17.28
C LEU A 53 -2.89 -20.46 -17.05
N ARG A 54 -3.63 -20.07 -16.01
CA ARG A 54 -4.97 -20.59 -15.73
C ARG A 54 -6.02 -20.05 -16.71
N GLU A 55 -5.79 -18.93 -17.39
CA GLU A 55 -6.74 -18.41 -18.38
C GLU A 55 -6.85 -19.34 -19.62
N PRO A 56 -8.03 -19.89 -19.96
CA PRO A 56 -8.18 -20.97 -20.95
C PRO A 56 -7.71 -20.60 -22.36
N VAL A 57 -7.83 -19.32 -22.73
CA VAL A 57 -7.38 -18.82 -24.03
C VAL A 57 -5.86 -18.81 -24.09
N ILE A 58 -5.20 -18.43 -23.00
CA ILE A 58 -3.75 -18.34 -22.92
C ILE A 58 -3.15 -19.74 -22.79
N ALA A 59 -3.72 -20.57 -21.91
CA ALA A 59 -3.35 -21.97 -21.72
C ALA A 59 -3.29 -22.74 -23.04
N ARG A 60 -4.35 -22.65 -23.87
CA ARG A 60 -4.43 -23.33 -25.16
C ARG A 60 -3.39 -22.84 -26.16
N ARG A 61 -3.12 -21.53 -26.20
CA ARG A 61 -2.09 -20.97 -27.07
C ARG A 61 -0.70 -21.47 -26.69
N ILE A 62 -0.40 -21.51 -25.39
CA ILE A 62 0.87 -22.01 -24.87
C ILE A 62 0.98 -23.53 -25.06
N ALA A 63 -0.10 -24.28 -24.87
CA ALA A 63 -0.14 -25.72 -25.11
C ALA A 63 0.15 -26.09 -26.57
N GLY A 64 -0.14 -25.21 -27.52
CA GLY A 64 0.22 -25.41 -28.93
C GLY A 64 1.72 -25.35 -29.22
N VAL A 65 2.53 -24.80 -28.32
CA VAL A 65 4.00 -24.66 -28.49
C VAL A 65 4.82 -25.47 -27.48
N VAL A 66 4.22 -25.85 -26.34
CA VAL A 66 4.93 -26.59 -25.28
C VAL A 66 4.82 -28.10 -25.51
N PRO A 67 5.94 -28.85 -25.43
CA PRO A 67 5.91 -30.31 -25.51
C PRO A 67 4.99 -30.93 -24.46
N GLY A 68 4.12 -31.83 -24.90
CA GLY A 68 3.14 -32.48 -24.01
C GLY A 68 1.82 -31.72 -23.85
N GLY A 69 1.65 -30.57 -24.51
CA GLY A 69 0.35 -29.92 -24.64
C GLY A 69 -0.20 -29.33 -23.33
N LEU A 70 -1.52 -29.44 -23.17
CA LEU A 70 -2.25 -28.87 -22.02
C LEU A 70 -1.80 -29.44 -20.66
N PRO A 71 -1.55 -30.75 -20.49
CA PRO A 71 -1.06 -31.27 -19.22
C PRO A 71 0.24 -30.63 -18.75
N THR A 72 1.17 -30.32 -19.68
CA THR A 72 2.41 -29.65 -19.30
C THR A 72 2.15 -28.22 -18.82
N VAL A 73 1.22 -27.51 -19.45
CA VAL A 73 0.79 -26.17 -18.99
C VAL A 73 0.14 -26.24 -17.61
N PHE A 74 -0.68 -27.27 -17.39
CA PHE A 74 -1.31 -27.57 -16.10
C PHE A 74 -0.29 -27.84 -14.98
N ASP A 75 0.75 -28.62 -15.28
CA ASP A 75 1.86 -28.90 -14.36
C ASP A 75 2.65 -27.62 -14.04
N ILE A 76 2.94 -26.79 -15.05
CA ILE A 76 3.64 -25.51 -14.87
C ILE A 76 2.81 -24.57 -13.98
N TRP A 77 1.50 -24.45 -14.21
CA TRP A 77 0.62 -23.62 -13.39
C TRP A 77 0.65 -24.02 -11.90
N HIS A 78 0.50 -25.32 -11.62
CA HIS A 78 0.62 -25.84 -10.26
C HIS A 78 2.02 -25.64 -9.67
N TRP A 79 3.07 -25.85 -10.46
CA TRP A 79 4.44 -25.62 -10.02
C TRP A 79 4.69 -24.15 -9.65
N LEU A 80 4.26 -23.19 -10.47
CA LEU A 80 4.36 -21.75 -10.17
C LEU A 80 3.67 -21.40 -8.85
N THR A 81 2.51 -22.01 -8.59
CA THR A 81 1.80 -21.84 -7.32
C THR A 81 2.61 -22.38 -6.13
N VAL A 82 3.20 -23.57 -6.26
CA VAL A 82 4.11 -24.12 -5.23
C VAL A 82 5.33 -23.21 -5.04
N THR A 83 5.90 -22.66 -6.12
CA THR A 83 7.02 -21.72 -6.02
C THR A 83 6.64 -20.39 -5.36
N ALA A 84 5.42 -19.89 -5.59
CA ALA A 84 4.89 -18.73 -4.87
C ALA A 84 4.82 -18.99 -3.36
N TRP A 85 4.31 -20.16 -2.96
CA TRP A 85 4.32 -20.61 -1.55
C TRP A 85 5.74 -20.79 -0.99
N ALA A 86 6.69 -21.27 -1.79
CA ALA A 86 8.09 -21.40 -1.41
C ALA A 86 8.72 -20.02 -1.13
N CYS A 87 8.39 -19.02 -1.94
CA CYS A 87 8.76 -17.63 -1.73
C CYS A 87 8.07 -17.03 -0.49
N GLY A 88 6.80 -17.36 -0.26
CA GLY A 88 6.07 -17.04 0.97
C GLY A 88 6.74 -17.60 2.23
N LEU A 89 7.18 -18.86 2.20
CA LEU A 89 7.97 -19.46 3.28
C LEU A 89 9.29 -18.70 3.49
N GLY A 90 9.96 -18.32 2.40
CA GLY A 90 11.16 -17.49 2.43
C GLY A 90 10.97 -16.18 3.19
N ILE A 91 9.82 -15.51 3.04
CA ILE A 91 9.47 -14.30 3.79
C ILE A 91 9.47 -14.58 5.31
N VAL A 92 8.88 -15.70 5.73
CA VAL A 92 8.83 -16.09 7.14
C VAL A 92 10.22 -16.44 7.67
N MET A 93 10.99 -17.24 6.92
CA MET A 93 12.35 -17.63 7.28
C MET A 93 13.29 -16.43 7.38
N PHE A 94 13.15 -15.44 6.49
CA PHE A 94 13.94 -14.21 6.54
C PHE A 94 13.71 -13.44 7.84
N ARG A 95 12.46 -13.39 8.29
CA ARG A 95 12.09 -12.72 9.54
C ARG A 95 12.67 -13.41 10.77
N GLU A 96 12.72 -14.74 10.77
CA GLU A 96 13.16 -15.52 11.94
C GLU A 96 14.68 -15.68 12.05
N TYR A 97 15.34 -16.04 10.95
CA TYR A 97 16.74 -16.46 10.98
C TYR A 97 17.73 -15.35 10.60
N GLY A 98 17.22 -14.17 10.21
CA GLY A 98 18.02 -13.06 9.71
C GLY A 98 18.68 -13.35 8.35
N ARG A 99 19.50 -12.39 7.87
CA ARG A 99 19.95 -12.33 6.48
C ARG A 99 20.85 -13.48 6.02
N VAL A 100 21.72 -14.00 6.90
CA VAL A 100 22.75 -14.98 6.53
C VAL A 100 22.14 -16.38 6.38
N HIS A 101 21.51 -16.89 7.44
CA HIS A 101 20.90 -18.23 7.45
C HIS A 101 19.72 -18.35 6.49
N PHE A 102 18.96 -17.27 6.28
CA PHE A 102 17.90 -17.21 5.27
C PHE A 102 18.39 -17.62 3.88
N ARG A 103 19.54 -17.10 3.41
CA ARG A 103 20.00 -17.35 2.04
C ARG A 103 20.25 -18.82 1.75
N ILE A 104 20.85 -19.55 2.68
CA ILE A 104 21.15 -20.98 2.50
C ILE A 104 19.86 -21.78 2.52
N ARG A 105 19.01 -21.56 3.53
CA ARG A 105 17.76 -22.32 3.67
C ARG A 105 16.76 -22.02 2.56
N PHE A 106 16.68 -20.76 2.12
CA PHE A 106 15.82 -20.37 1.01
C PHE A 106 16.24 -21.01 -0.32
N LYS A 107 17.55 -21.13 -0.58
CA LYS A 107 18.04 -21.89 -1.75
C LYS A 107 17.56 -23.34 -1.73
N ILE A 108 17.63 -24.00 -0.57
CA ILE A 108 17.14 -25.38 -0.41
C ILE A 108 15.64 -25.45 -0.74
N VAL A 109 14.85 -24.53 -0.20
CA VAL A 109 13.39 -24.46 -0.45
C VAL A 109 13.07 -24.27 -1.94
N ILE A 110 13.81 -23.41 -2.65
CA ILE A 110 13.64 -23.22 -4.10
C ILE A 110 14.05 -24.47 -4.89
N VAL A 111 15.16 -25.11 -4.53
CA VAL A 111 15.59 -26.38 -5.16
C VAL A 111 14.51 -27.45 -4.97
N LEU A 112 13.95 -27.59 -3.77
CA LEU A 112 12.85 -28.51 -3.51
C LEU A 112 11.61 -28.19 -4.34
N SER A 113 11.27 -26.90 -4.52
CA SER A 113 10.16 -26.51 -5.40
C SER A 113 10.39 -26.90 -6.87
N VAL A 114 11.64 -26.81 -7.37
CA VAL A 114 12.00 -27.28 -8.71
C VAL A 114 11.86 -28.80 -8.82
N VAL A 115 12.34 -29.54 -7.81
CA VAL A 115 12.17 -31.00 -7.75
C VAL A 115 10.70 -31.39 -7.78
N VAL A 116 9.84 -30.69 -7.04
CA VAL A 116 8.38 -30.88 -7.08
C VAL A 116 7.82 -30.69 -8.49
N GLY A 117 8.25 -29.65 -9.22
CA GLY A 117 7.85 -29.44 -10.62
C GLY A 117 8.26 -30.58 -11.55
N VAL A 118 9.46 -31.14 -11.38
CA VAL A 118 9.90 -32.33 -12.14
C VAL A 118 9.05 -33.55 -11.79
N VAL A 119 8.70 -33.73 -10.51
CA VAL A 119 7.83 -34.83 -10.08
C VAL A 119 6.41 -34.67 -10.64
N PHE A 120 5.87 -33.45 -10.74
CA PHE A 120 4.59 -33.20 -11.43
C PHE A 120 4.64 -33.70 -12.86
N LEU A 121 5.67 -33.32 -13.62
CA LEU A 121 5.85 -33.82 -14.98
C LEU A 121 5.94 -35.36 -15.03
N ALA A 122 6.64 -36.00 -14.10
CA ALA A 122 6.73 -37.45 -14.07
C ALA A 122 5.37 -38.11 -13.81
N LEU A 123 4.62 -37.61 -12.82
CA LEU A 123 3.30 -38.12 -12.43
C LEU A 123 2.24 -37.93 -13.53
N SER A 124 2.30 -36.83 -14.27
CA SER A 124 1.38 -36.51 -15.37
C SER A 124 1.79 -37.12 -16.72
N SER A 125 2.95 -37.80 -16.79
CA SER A 125 3.41 -38.44 -18.04
C SER A 125 2.42 -39.41 -18.68
N PRO A 126 1.65 -40.24 -17.92
CA PRO A 126 0.65 -41.11 -18.52
C PRO A 126 -0.53 -40.30 -19.07
N ALA A 127 -0.95 -39.23 -18.40
CA ALA A 127 -2.03 -38.36 -18.88
C ALA A 127 -1.66 -37.76 -20.25
N ARG A 128 -0.40 -37.32 -20.42
CA ARG A 128 0.13 -36.86 -21.71
C ARG A 128 0.14 -37.95 -22.78
N ALA A 129 0.58 -39.17 -22.42
CA ALA A 129 0.64 -40.29 -23.35
C ALA A 129 -0.76 -40.69 -23.89
N HIS A 130 -1.81 -40.49 -23.08
CA HIS A 130 -3.20 -40.76 -23.46
C HIS A 130 -3.92 -39.55 -24.06
N GLY A 131 -3.24 -38.42 -24.27
CA GLY A 131 -3.84 -37.21 -24.82
C GLY A 131 -4.89 -36.55 -23.92
N MET A 132 -4.86 -36.82 -22.61
CA MET A 132 -5.75 -36.19 -21.64
C MET A 132 -5.38 -34.72 -21.45
N ALA A 133 -6.33 -33.89 -21.01
CA ALA A 133 -6.07 -32.46 -20.79
C ALA A 133 -5.33 -32.19 -19.46
N SER A 134 -5.55 -33.03 -18.45
CA SER A 134 -4.93 -32.92 -17.13
C SER A 134 -4.72 -34.28 -16.47
N ILE A 135 -3.93 -34.30 -15.39
CA ILE A 135 -3.79 -35.49 -14.53
C ILE A 135 -5.08 -35.78 -13.73
N ALA A 136 -5.95 -34.79 -13.53
CA ALA A 136 -7.25 -34.98 -12.88
C ALA A 136 -8.16 -35.87 -13.74
N ASP A 137 -8.17 -35.66 -15.06
CA ASP A 137 -8.92 -36.48 -16.02
C ASP A 137 -8.40 -37.92 -16.09
N TYR A 138 -7.09 -38.11 -15.89
CA TYR A 138 -6.47 -39.43 -15.83
C TYR A 138 -6.80 -40.17 -14.52
N GLY A 139 -6.92 -39.44 -13.41
CA GLY A 139 -7.33 -39.96 -12.11
C GLY A 139 -6.36 -40.97 -11.47
N GLY A 140 -6.90 -41.78 -10.56
CA GLY A 140 -6.17 -42.82 -9.84
C GLY A 140 -5.17 -42.32 -8.79
N TRP A 141 -4.30 -43.22 -8.32
CA TRP A 141 -3.34 -42.91 -7.24
C TRP A 141 -2.34 -41.82 -7.60
N ARG A 142 -1.99 -41.68 -8.89
CA ARG A 142 -1.06 -40.66 -9.38
C ARG A 142 -1.62 -39.25 -9.17
N TYR A 143 -2.90 -39.06 -9.44
CA TYR A 143 -3.60 -37.81 -9.16
C TYR A 143 -3.61 -37.51 -7.66
N GLY A 144 -3.90 -38.50 -6.82
CA GLY A 144 -3.81 -38.36 -5.36
C GLY A 144 -2.41 -37.94 -4.88
N ALA A 145 -1.34 -38.59 -5.38
CA ALA A 145 0.04 -38.24 -5.07
C ALA A 145 0.41 -36.82 -5.55
N TYR A 146 -0.06 -36.44 -6.75
CA TYR A 146 0.14 -35.12 -7.33
C TYR A 146 -0.48 -34.02 -6.47
N ILE A 147 -1.77 -34.16 -6.11
CA ILE A 147 -2.49 -33.19 -5.29
C ILE A 147 -1.93 -33.14 -3.86
N GLY A 148 -1.54 -34.30 -3.31
CA GLY A 148 -0.84 -34.36 -2.02
C GLY A 148 0.44 -33.52 -2.04
N LEU A 149 1.28 -33.71 -3.06
CA LEU A 149 2.53 -32.96 -3.20
C LEU A 149 2.31 -31.46 -3.38
N TYR A 150 1.30 -31.08 -4.16
CA TYR A 150 0.87 -29.69 -4.35
C TYR A 150 0.51 -29.00 -3.03
N SER A 151 -0.17 -29.71 -2.12
CA SER A 151 -0.69 -29.11 -0.88
C SER A 151 0.19 -29.21 0.36
N ILE A 152 1.26 -30.02 0.33
CA ILE A 152 2.21 -30.14 1.45
C ILE A 152 2.82 -28.79 1.82
N LEU A 153 3.28 -28.01 0.84
CA LEU A 153 3.98 -26.75 1.13
C LEU A 153 3.05 -25.67 1.71
N PRO A 154 1.85 -25.40 1.15
CA PRO A 154 0.85 -24.55 1.80
C PRO A 154 0.54 -24.97 3.24
N LEU A 155 0.39 -26.28 3.49
CA LEU A 155 0.14 -26.82 4.82
C LEU A 155 1.32 -26.52 5.77
N VAL A 156 2.55 -26.85 5.37
CA VAL A 156 3.75 -26.60 6.17
C VAL A 156 3.87 -25.12 6.52
N VAL A 157 3.68 -24.22 5.55
CA VAL A 157 3.71 -22.77 5.78
C VAL A 157 2.64 -22.33 6.78
N SER A 158 1.42 -22.85 6.63
CA SER A 158 0.28 -22.51 7.51
C SER A 158 0.51 -23.00 8.93
N CYS A 159 0.87 -24.26 9.09
CA CYS A 159 1.19 -24.86 10.39
C CYS A 159 2.35 -24.13 11.06
N TYR A 160 3.38 -23.77 10.29
CA TYR A 160 4.51 -23.01 10.78
C TYR A 160 4.11 -21.62 11.28
N LEU A 161 3.31 -20.88 10.51
CA LEU A 161 2.78 -19.58 10.92
C LEU A 161 1.89 -19.67 12.17
N CYS A 162 1.04 -20.69 12.27
CA CYS A 162 0.22 -20.97 13.45
C CYS A 162 1.09 -21.33 14.67
N ALA A 163 2.11 -22.16 14.50
CA ALA A 163 3.03 -22.53 15.58
C ALA A 163 3.84 -21.32 16.07
N LEU A 164 4.29 -20.45 15.16
CA LEU A 164 4.95 -19.18 15.50
C LEU A 164 4.02 -18.26 16.30
N ARG A 165 2.74 -18.18 15.93
CA ARG A 165 1.72 -17.43 16.68
C ARG A 165 1.54 -18.00 18.10
N TYR A 166 1.45 -19.33 18.22
CA TYR A 166 1.17 -20.00 19.50
C TYR A 166 2.36 -19.96 20.46
N ARG A 167 3.60 -20.01 19.96
CA ARG A 167 4.83 -20.00 20.78
C ARG A 167 5.09 -18.69 21.52
N ALA A 168 4.19 -17.71 21.46
CA ALA A 168 4.30 -16.42 22.15
C ALA A 168 5.66 -15.73 21.97
N ILE A 169 6.39 -16.06 20.90
CA ILE A 169 7.54 -15.28 20.44
C ILE A 169 6.94 -13.99 19.93
N THR A 170 6.76 -13.05 20.85
CA THR A 170 6.51 -11.63 20.67
C THR A 170 6.26 -11.30 19.22
N TRP A 171 5.02 -11.54 18.75
CA TRP A 171 4.53 -10.99 17.51
C TRP A 171 4.46 -9.49 17.74
N ARG A 172 5.60 -8.82 17.62
CA ARG A 172 5.69 -7.40 17.30
C ARG A 172 5.26 -7.30 15.83
N ALA A 173 4.01 -7.66 15.53
CA ALA A 173 3.33 -7.08 14.40
C ALA A 173 3.21 -5.60 14.79
N THR A 174 4.21 -4.82 14.39
CA THR A 174 4.34 -3.43 14.84
C THR A 174 3.19 -2.59 14.28
N THR A 175 2.51 -3.11 13.25
CA THR A 175 1.38 -2.46 12.59
C THR A 175 0.20 -3.42 12.43
N ARG A 176 -1.03 -2.87 12.48
CA ARG A 176 -2.27 -3.61 12.18
C ARG A 176 -2.24 -4.28 10.79
N TRP A 177 -1.49 -3.71 9.84
CA TRP A 177 -1.37 -4.24 8.48
C TRP A 177 -0.54 -5.52 8.40
N GLU A 178 0.54 -5.62 9.18
CA GLU A 178 1.30 -6.86 9.30
C GLU A 178 0.42 -8.00 9.83
N LEU A 179 -0.44 -7.70 10.80
CA LEU A 179 -1.40 -8.68 11.33
C LEU A 179 -2.39 -9.14 10.24
N ILE A 180 -2.97 -8.20 9.48
CA ILE A 180 -3.91 -8.53 8.39
C ILE A 180 -3.22 -9.42 7.33
N MET A 181 -1.99 -9.10 6.92
CA MET A 181 -1.24 -9.91 5.95
C MET A 181 -1.01 -11.34 6.45
N VAL A 182 -0.64 -11.49 7.72
CA VAL A 182 -0.39 -12.82 8.29
C VAL A 182 -1.69 -13.61 8.44
N VAL A 183 -2.76 -12.99 8.96
CA VAL A 183 -4.08 -13.63 9.06
C VAL A 183 -4.57 -14.05 7.68
N ALA A 184 -4.46 -13.19 6.67
CA ALA A 184 -4.82 -13.52 5.30
C ALA A 184 -4.01 -14.71 4.76
N THR A 185 -2.71 -14.76 5.01
CA THR A 185 -1.85 -15.87 4.59
C THR A 185 -2.22 -17.19 5.28
N VAL A 186 -2.52 -17.17 6.58
CA VAL A 186 -2.97 -18.35 7.33
C VAL A 186 -4.34 -18.83 6.82
N CYS A 187 -5.31 -17.91 6.68
CA CYS A 187 -6.64 -18.24 6.14
C CYS A 187 -6.52 -18.83 4.73
N PHE A 188 -5.68 -18.22 3.88
CA PHE A 188 -5.41 -18.69 2.53
C PHE A 188 -4.82 -20.10 2.53
N GLY A 189 -3.86 -20.39 3.40
CA GLY A 189 -3.26 -21.71 3.49
C GLY A 189 -4.20 -22.78 4.05
N VAL A 190 -5.04 -22.45 5.04
CA VAL A 190 -6.13 -23.32 5.50
C VAL A 190 -7.13 -23.59 4.37
N ALA A 191 -7.54 -22.56 3.64
CA ALA A 191 -8.47 -22.69 2.52
C ALA A 191 -7.92 -23.58 1.39
N ASN A 192 -6.60 -23.57 1.14
CA ASN A 192 -5.95 -24.46 0.18
C ASN A 192 -5.81 -25.91 0.68
N PHE A 193 -5.73 -26.11 2.01
CA PHE A 193 -5.55 -27.44 2.60
C PHE A 193 -6.86 -28.21 2.76
N LEU A 194 -7.96 -27.52 3.09
CA LEU A 194 -9.27 -28.12 3.30
C LEU A 194 -9.74 -29.01 2.12
N PRO A 195 -9.63 -28.57 0.85
CA PRO A 195 -9.91 -29.41 -0.32
C PRO A 195 -9.17 -30.76 -0.31
N VAL A 196 -7.87 -30.75 -0.01
CA VAL A 196 -7.05 -31.96 -0.05
C VAL A 196 -7.38 -32.90 1.08
N CYS A 197 -7.64 -32.39 2.29
CA CYS A 197 -8.18 -33.21 3.37
C CYS A 197 -9.49 -33.87 2.97
N SER A 198 -10.40 -33.12 2.32
CA SER A 198 -11.68 -33.66 1.86
C SER A 198 -11.49 -34.78 0.84
N ILE A 199 -10.56 -34.63 -0.10
CA ILE A 199 -10.23 -35.68 -1.09
C ILE A 199 -9.67 -36.92 -0.40
N VAL A 200 -8.71 -36.75 0.53
CA VAL A 200 -8.09 -37.86 1.26
C VAL A 200 -9.11 -38.62 2.11
N VAL A 201 -9.95 -37.91 2.85
CA VAL A 201 -11.02 -38.51 3.67
C VAL A 201 -12.02 -39.25 2.78
N SER A 202 -12.42 -38.64 1.65
CA SER A 202 -13.36 -39.27 0.72
C SER A 202 -12.79 -40.55 0.11
N ALA A 203 -11.52 -40.54 -0.29
CA ALA A 203 -10.82 -41.72 -0.82
C ALA A 203 -10.64 -42.82 0.24
N ALA A 204 -10.39 -42.45 1.50
CA ALA A 204 -10.27 -43.41 2.60
C ALA A 204 -11.61 -44.08 2.93
N LEU A 205 -12.70 -43.31 2.92
CA LEU A 205 -14.06 -43.84 3.12
C LEU A 205 -14.48 -44.78 1.97
N ASP A 206 -14.15 -44.40 0.74
CA ASP A 206 -14.39 -45.25 -0.44
C ASP A 206 -13.61 -46.57 -0.36
N ALA A 207 -12.32 -46.52 -0.01
CA ALA A 207 -11.49 -47.70 0.19
C ALA A 207 -11.97 -48.61 1.35
N ALA A 208 -12.65 -48.03 2.34
CA ALA A 208 -13.27 -48.77 3.45
C ALA A 208 -14.65 -49.37 3.09
N GLY A 209 -15.14 -49.16 1.87
CA GLY A 209 -16.48 -49.59 1.44
C GLY A 209 -17.62 -48.77 2.03
N VAL A 210 -17.32 -47.59 2.60
CA VAL A 210 -18.28 -46.64 3.18
C VAL A 210 -18.52 -45.47 2.21
N SER A 211 -18.62 -45.78 0.91
CA SER A 211 -18.92 -44.79 -0.11
C SER A 211 -20.39 -44.39 -0.03
N SER A 212 -20.66 -43.11 0.27
CA SER A 212 -22.00 -42.52 0.18
C SER A 212 -22.09 -41.59 -1.03
N GLU A 213 -23.30 -41.36 -1.54
CA GLU A 213 -23.54 -40.38 -2.61
C GLU A 213 -22.99 -39.00 -2.24
N LEU A 214 -23.08 -38.62 -0.96
CA LEU A 214 -22.52 -37.37 -0.44
C LEU A 214 -20.99 -37.33 -0.49
N THR A 215 -20.32 -38.44 -0.16
CA THR A 215 -18.86 -38.56 -0.24
C THR A 215 -18.38 -38.40 -1.69
N GLN A 216 -19.05 -39.08 -2.63
CA GLN A 216 -18.72 -39.01 -4.06
C GLN A 216 -19.00 -37.62 -4.64
N ARG A 217 -20.14 -37.00 -4.28
CA ARG A 217 -20.46 -35.63 -4.69
C ARG A 217 -19.47 -34.60 -4.16
N THR A 218 -19.02 -34.77 -2.91
CA THR A 218 -18.01 -33.90 -2.31
C THR A 218 -16.66 -34.07 -2.99
N TYR A 219 -16.25 -35.32 -3.25
CA TYR A 219 -15.03 -35.62 -3.98
C TYR A 219 -15.02 -34.96 -5.36
N ASN A 220 -16.10 -35.13 -6.14
CA ASN A 220 -16.21 -34.54 -7.47
C ASN A 220 -16.15 -33.02 -7.40
N LEU A 221 -16.98 -32.37 -6.57
CA LEU A 221 -17.00 -30.91 -6.44
C LEU A 221 -15.62 -30.34 -6.07
N VAL A 222 -14.92 -30.99 -5.14
CA VAL A 222 -13.61 -30.52 -4.67
C VAL A 222 -12.52 -30.80 -5.70
N SER A 223 -12.54 -31.98 -6.33
CA SER A 223 -11.60 -32.34 -7.40
C SER A 223 -11.77 -31.43 -8.61
N ASP A 224 -13.00 -31.19 -9.04
CA ASP A 224 -13.34 -30.30 -10.16
C ASP A 224 -12.92 -28.87 -9.85
N GLY A 225 -13.15 -28.39 -8.63
CA GLY A 225 -12.71 -27.07 -8.19
C GLY A 225 -11.20 -26.90 -8.13
N LEU A 226 -10.45 -27.94 -7.71
CA LEU A 226 -8.99 -27.94 -7.73
C LEU A 226 -8.44 -28.03 -9.15
N ALA A 227 -9.03 -28.90 -9.98
CA ALA A 227 -8.66 -29.05 -11.38
C ALA A 227 -8.94 -27.76 -12.15
N SER A 228 -10.07 -27.09 -11.93
CA SER A 228 -10.42 -25.82 -12.58
C SER A 228 -9.58 -24.65 -12.10
N GLY A 229 -9.11 -24.69 -10.85
CA GLY A 229 -8.36 -23.61 -10.23
C GLY A 229 -9.17 -22.34 -9.98
N GLU A 230 -10.50 -22.38 -10.18
CA GLU A 230 -11.39 -21.22 -10.04
C GLU A 230 -11.39 -20.68 -8.61
N PRO A 231 -11.65 -21.51 -7.57
CA PRO A 231 -11.56 -21.05 -6.19
C PRO A 231 -10.16 -20.52 -5.86
N GLY A 232 -9.11 -21.17 -6.39
CA GLY A 232 -7.72 -20.74 -6.24
C GLY A 232 -7.50 -19.31 -6.75
N LEU A 233 -8.02 -18.96 -7.92
CA LEU A 233 -7.90 -17.61 -8.50
C LEU A 233 -8.51 -16.52 -7.60
N PHE A 234 -9.70 -16.76 -7.03
CA PHE A 234 -10.33 -15.78 -6.13
C PHE A 234 -9.60 -15.69 -4.79
N LEU A 235 -9.09 -16.82 -4.29
CA LEU A 235 -8.26 -16.82 -3.09
C LEU A 235 -6.94 -16.05 -3.33
N PHE A 236 -6.29 -16.20 -4.49
CA PHE A 236 -5.14 -15.37 -4.88
C PHE A 236 -5.53 -13.91 -5.00
N THR A 237 -6.66 -13.61 -5.63
CA THR A 237 -7.18 -12.23 -5.77
C THR A 237 -7.36 -11.59 -4.40
N ALA A 238 -7.94 -12.31 -3.44
CA ALA A 238 -8.11 -11.84 -2.06
C ALA A 238 -6.76 -11.59 -1.38
N LEU A 239 -5.78 -12.48 -1.56
CA LEU A 239 -4.42 -12.30 -1.04
C LEU A 239 -3.73 -11.06 -1.63
N VAL A 240 -3.80 -10.90 -2.96
CA VAL A 240 -3.25 -9.73 -3.67
C VAL A 240 -3.95 -8.44 -3.25
N ALA A 241 -5.26 -8.48 -3.00
CA ALA A 241 -6.02 -7.32 -2.54
C ALA A 241 -5.49 -6.76 -1.20
N VAL A 242 -4.94 -7.60 -0.33
CA VAL A 242 -4.29 -7.13 0.91
C VAL A 242 -3.06 -6.25 0.58
N THR A 243 -2.34 -6.55 -0.49
CA THR A 243 -1.19 -5.75 -0.94
C THR A 243 -1.60 -4.50 -1.72
N ALA A 244 -2.80 -4.49 -2.30
CA ALA A 244 -3.29 -3.40 -3.15
C ALA A 244 -3.33 -2.05 -2.42
N ARG A 245 -3.57 -2.04 -1.10
CA ARG A 245 -3.49 -0.80 -0.31
C ARG A 245 -2.10 -0.16 -0.38
N SER A 246 -1.03 -0.94 -0.23
CA SER A 246 0.34 -0.42 -0.28
C SER A 246 0.66 0.16 -1.66
N THR A 247 0.19 -0.51 -2.71
CA THR A 247 0.28 -0.03 -4.09
C THR A 247 -0.51 1.26 -4.29
N ALA A 248 -1.75 1.33 -3.79
CA ALA A 248 -2.58 2.53 -3.88
C ALA A 248 -1.98 3.72 -3.13
N GLN A 249 -1.36 3.50 -1.97
CA GLN A 249 -0.63 4.54 -1.24
C GLN A 249 0.59 5.03 -2.03
N ALA A 250 1.33 4.13 -2.67
CA ALA A 250 2.46 4.50 -3.52
C ALA A 250 1.99 5.28 -4.77
N VAL A 251 0.89 4.89 -5.40
CA VAL A 251 0.24 5.67 -6.49
C VAL A 251 -0.16 7.05 -5.98
N ALA A 252 -0.80 7.14 -4.81
CA ALA A 252 -1.21 8.41 -4.23
C ALA A 252 -0.01 9.31 -3.91
N GLN A 253 1.11 8.76 -3.46
CA GLN A 253 2.36 9.50 -3.25
C GLN A 253 2.96 9.96 -4.58
N LEU A 254 2.99 9.11 -5.60
CA LEU A 254 3.48 9.46 -6.94
C LEU A 254 2.67 10.61 -7.55
N LEU A 255 1.34 10.53 -7.43
CA LEU A 255 0.42 11.57 -7.89
C LEU A 255 0.32 12.78 -6.93
N ARG A 256 1.09 12.78 -5.82
CA ARG A 256 1.06 13.83 -4.78
C ARG A 256 -0.33 14.09 -4.19
N LEU A 257 -1.18 13.06 -4.17
CA LEU A 257 -2.53 13.06 -3.59
C LEU A 257 -2.55 12.61 -2.12
N ASP A 258 -1.40 12.16 -1.60
CA ASP A 258 -1.25 11.76 -0.21
C ASP A 258 -1.50 12.94 0.76
N ARG A 259 -1.76 12.59 2.03
CA ARG A 259 -2.08 13.55 3.09
C ARG A 259 -0.95 14.57 3.29
N ASP A 260 0.31 14.14 3.17
CA ASP A 260 1.46 15.00 3.40
C ASP A 260 1.65 15.97 2.24
N SER A 261 1.49 15.51 0.99
CA SER A 261 1.46 16.39 -0.19
C SER A 261 0.32 17.41 -0.15
N ARG A 262 -0.88 17.02 0.32
CA ARG A 262 -1.98 17.98 0.56
C ARG A 262 -1.63 19.01 1.63
N THR A 263 -0.99 18.58 2.72
CA THR A 263 -0.55 19.47 3.81
C THR A 263 0.55 20.41 3.31
N ALA A 264 1.51 19.91 2.54
CA ALA A 264 2.56 20.71 1.94
C ALA A 264 1.98 21.78 0.98
N ARG A 265 0.96 21.44 0.18
CA ARG A 265 0.24 22.43 -0.66
C ARG A 265 -0.45 23.51 0.16
N ARG A 266 -1.07 23.16 1.29
CA ARG A 266 -1.69 24.14 2.20
C ARG A 266 -0.66 25.08 2.85
N LEU A 267 0.53 24.57 3.13
CA LEU A 267 1.64 25.36 3.67
C LEU A 267 2.32 26.25 2.62
N TYR A 268 2.07 26.02 1.32
CA TYR A 268 2.81 26.69 0.25
C TYR A 268 2.66 28.22 0.23
N PRO A 269 1.48 28.83 0.42
CA PRO A 269 1.36 30.29 0.45
C PRO A 269 2.18 30.91 1.59
N LEU A 270 2.01 30.43 2.82
CA LEU A 270 2.79 30.84 3.99
C LEU A 270 4.30 30.68 3.77
N TRP A 271 4.72 29.52 3.26
CA TRP A 271 6.12 29.24 2.95
C TRP A 271 6.67 30.22 1.91
N ARG A 272 5.94 30.47 0.83
CA ARG A 272 6.38 31.37 -0.25
C ARG A 272 6.58 32.79 0.27
N ASP A 273 5.64 33.29 1.06
CA ASP A 273 5.67 34.67 1.54
C ASP A 273 6.83 34.86 2.55
N LEU A 274 7.00 33.93 3.50
CA LEU A 274 8.10 33.97 4.47
C LEU A 274 9.48 33.74 3.84
N THR A 275 9.60 32.83 2.87
CA THR A 275 10.89 32.56 2.20
C THR A 275 11.25 33.60 1.15
N ALA A 276 10.30 34.38 0.64
CA ALA A 276 10.58 35.58 -0.14
C ALA A 276 11.25 36.65 0.74
N ALA A 277 10.84 36.76 2.00
CA ALA A 277 11.44 37.65 2.99
C ALA A 277 12.81 37.16 3.51
N ALA A 278 13.01 35.84 3.59
CA ALA A 278 14.23 35.20 4.07
C ALA A 278 14.75 34.12 3.10
N PRO A 279 15.24 34.49 1.90
CA PRO A 279 15.63 33.52 0.87
C PRO A 279 16.78 32.59 1.27
N GLN A 280 17.60 32.98 2.25
CA GLN A 280 18.73 32.22 2.77
C GLN A 280 18.34 30.92 3.49
N VAL A 281 17.09 30.77 3.93
CA VAL A 281 16.62 29.55 4.60
C VAL A 281 16.22 28.44 3.62
N ILE A 282 16.06 28.76 2.34
CA ILE A 282 15.58 27.80 1.34
C ILE A 282 16.67 26.77 1.07
N PHE A 283 16.41 25.52 1.44
CA PHE A 283 17.28 24.42 1.06
C PHE A 283 16.93 23.98 -0.36
N ARG A 284 17.84 24.25 -1.32
CA ARG A 284 17.69 23.84 -2.72
C ARG A 284 18.35 22.47 -2.95
N PRO A 285 17.63 21.34 -2.79
CA PRO A 285 18.17 20.04 -3.14
C PRO A 285 18.54 19.98 -4.64
N LYS A 286 19.48 19.10 -5.00
CA LYS A 286 19.66 18.74 -6.40
C LYS A 286 18.35 18.10 -6.92
N TRP A 287 18.01 18.35 -8.18
CA TRP A 287 16.76 17.86 -8.78
C TRP A 287 16.54 16.34 -8.59
N ALA A 288 17.62 15.56 -8.73
CA ALA A 288 17.59 14.11 -8.52
C ALA A 288 17.25 13.71 -7.08
N ASP A 289 17.67 14.51 -6.09
CA ASP A 289 17.39 14.25 -4.68
C ASP A 289 15.95 14.68 -4.33
N ASP A 290 15.45 15.77 -4.92
CA ASP A 290 14.08 16.25 -4.68
C ASP A 290 13.01 15.31 -5.24
N TRP A 291 13.28 14.73 -6.42
CA TRP A 291 12.39 13.75 -7.05
C TRP A 291 12.28 12.47 -6.22
N ASN A 292 13.40 12.06 -5.59
CA ASN A 292 13.47 10.85 -4.77
C ASN A 292 13.05 11.08 -3.31
N ALA A 293 12.95 12.33 -2.85
CA ALA A 293 12.51 12.65 -1.50
C ALA A 293 11.08 12.13 -1.26
N SER A 294 10.85 11.58 -0.07
CA SER A 294 9.48 11.18 0.32
C SER A 294 8.58 12.40 0.52
N SER A 295 7.25 12.24 0.42
CA SER A 295 6.32 13.36 0.71
C SER A 295 6.45 13.86 2.15
N GLN A 296 6.75 12.96 3.09
CA GLN A 296 7.03 13.28 4.49
C GLN A 296 8.30 14.13 4.64
N GLU A 297 9.37 13.78 3.92
CA GLU A 297 10.63 14.55 3.95
C GLU A 297 10.43 15.96 3.39
N ARG A 298 9.73 16.10 2.25
CA ARG A 298 9.39 17.41 1.67
C ARG A 298 8.53 18.24 2.63
N LEU A 299 7.55 17.62 3.28
CA LEU A 299 6.71 18.29 4.28
C LEU A 299 7.54 18.74 5.49
N HIS A 300 8.43 17.88 6.00
CA HIS A 300 9.30 18.19 7.12
C HIS A 300 10.24 19.35 6.81
N ARG A 301 10.91 19.31 5.64
CA ARG A 301 11.76 20.40 5.16
C ARG A 301 11.00 21.71 5.08
N ARG A 302 9.80 21.71 4.46
CA ARG A 302 8.96 22.90 4.37
C ARG A 302 8.57 23.47 5.73
N ARG A 303 8.35 22.62 6.74
CA ARG A 303 8.06 23.08 8.12
C ARG A 303 9.25 23.75 8.77
N ILE A 304 10.45 23.18 8.59
CA ILE A 304 11.71 23.78 9.07
C ILE A 304 11.92 25.13 8.39
N GLU A 305 11.83 25.19 7.06
CA GLU A 305 12.00 26.43 6.30
C GLU A 305 11.00 27.52 6.72
N ILE A 306 9.74 27.18 6.99
CA ILE A 306 8.76 28.13 7.55
C ILE A 306 9.19 28.62 8.93
N HIS A 307 9.60 27.71 9.81
CA HIS A 307 9.99 28.07 11.18
C HIS A 307 11.22 28.98 11.20
N ASP A 308 12.26 28.63 10.44
CA ASP A 308 13.50 29.39 10.35
C ASP A 308 13.26 30.76 9.69
N ALA A 309 12.45 30.81 8.62
CA ALA A 309 12.08 32.07 7.98
C ALA A 309 11.29 32.96 8.95
N ALA A 310 10.29 32.40 9.64
CA ALA A 310 9.50 33.14 10.62
C ALA A 310 10.38 33.70 11.76
N GLN A 311 11.36 32.93 12.26
CA GLN A 311 12.32 33.43 13.25
C GLN A 311 13.21 34.56 12.75
N ILE A 312 13.57 34.57 11.46
CA ILE A 312 14.34 35.67 10.87
C ILE A 312 13.46 36.91 10.73
N VAL A 313 12.26 36.75 10.16
CA VAL A 313 11.31 37.86 9.94
C VAL A 313 10.88 38.49 11.27
N ALA A 314 10.67 37.69 12.31
CA ALA A 314 10.30 38.14 13.64
C ALA A 314 11.28 39.16 14.25
N ARG A 315 12.56 39.13 13.86
CA ARG A 315 13.57 40.09 14.33
C ARG A 315 13.35 41.51 13.79
N TYR A 316 12.50 41.66 12.78
CA TYR A 316 12.20 42.94 12.13
C TYR A 316 10.75 43.38 12.34
N VAL A 317 10.01 42.67 13.19
CA VAL A 317 8.65 43.03 13.58
C VAL A 317 8.65 44.39 14.29
N ARG A 318 7.64 45.20 13.94
CA ARG A 318 7.31 46.47 14.59
C ARG A 318 5.86 46.43 15.07
N PRO A 319 5.52 47.18 16.13
CA PRO A 319 4.15 47.30 16.58
C PRO A 319 3.20 47.72 15.44
N LEU A 320 2.00 47.15 15.42
CA LEU A 320 0.98 47.53 14.44
C LEU A 320 0.63 49.03 14.53
N PRO A 321 0.25 49.67 13.42
CA PRO A 321 -0.43 50.97 13.47
C PRO A 321 -1.71 50.87 14.30
N ALA A 322 -1.97 51.86 15.16
CA ALA A 322 -3.13 51.87 16.07
C ALA A 322 -4.47 51.57 15.37
N ALA A 323 -4.68 52.12 14.17
CA ALA A 323 -5.90 51.85 13.40
C ALA A 323 -6.12 50.38 13.02
N ILE A 324 -5.04 49.61 12.82
CA ILE A 324 -5.12 48.16 12.57
C ILE A 324 -5.29 47.42 13.90
N ASP A 325 -4.66 47.90 14.97
CA ASP A 325 -4.80 47.30 16.29
C ASP A 325 -6.24 47.41 16.83
N ASP A 326 -6.82 48.61 16.78
CA ASP A 326 -8.24 48.87 17.13
C ASP A 326 -9.19 48.01 16.28
N LEU A 327 -8.83 47.77 15.03
CA LEU A 327 -9.62 46.92 14.14
C LEU A 327 -9.60 45.46 14.59
N ILE A 328 -8.45 44.93 15.00
CA ILE A 328 -8.33 43.57 15.51
C ILE A 328 -9.16 43.44 16.79
N GLU A 329 -9.05 44.39 17.71
CA GLU A 329 -9.79 44.40 18.98
C GLU A 329 -11.31 44.40 18.76
N THR A 330 -11.80 45.15 17.76
CA THR A 330 -13.24 45.29 17.50
C THR A 330 -13.84 44.19 16.63
N THR A 331 -13.06 43.52 15.77
CA THR A 331 -13.60 42.57 14.77
C THR A 331 -13.25 41.11 15.02
N VAL A 332 -12.27 40.82 15.87
CA VAL A 332 -11.74 39.47 16.09
C VAL A 332 -12.12 39.00 17.48
N ALA A 333 -12.48 37.73 17.61
CA ALA A 333 -12.78 37.12 18.91
C ALA A 333 -11.57 37.23 19.85
N GLU A 334 -11.80 37.57 21.12
CA GLU A 334 -10.78 37.82 22.15
C GLU A 334 -9.66 36.77 22.18
N ILE A 335 -10.02 35.48 22.03
CA ILE A 335 -9.06 34.36 22.02
C ILE A 335 -8.04 34.40 20.87
N ASP A 336 -8.39 35.01 19.74
CA ASP A 336 -7.57 35.06 18.53
C ASP A 336 -6.92 36.44 18.32
N GLN A 337 -7.26 37.47 19.13
CA GLN A 337 -6.78 38.84 18.94
C GLN A 337 -5.26 38.94 19.01
N GLU A 338 -4.65 38.42 20.08
CA GLU A 338 -3.19 38.48 20.27
C GLU A 338 -2.45 37.67 19.20
N HIS A 339 -2.96 36.49 18.88
CA HIS A 339 -2.39 35.66 17.83
C HIS A 339 -2.48 36.32 16.45
N LEU A 340 -3.59 36.99 16.13
CA LEU A 340 -3.74 37.69 14.86
C LEU A 340 -2.85 38.93 14.81
N ARG A 341 -2.70 39.66 15.92
CA ARG A 341 -1.77 40.79 16.05
C ARG A 341 -0.35 40.36 15.71
N GLN A 342 0.16 39.33 16.39
CA GLN A 342 1.50 38.77 16.13
C GLN A 342 1.68 38.32 14.67
N VAL A 343 0.66 37.68 14.08
CA VAL A 343 0.70 37.24 12.69
C VAL A 343 0.68 38.41 11.72
N ALA A 344 -0.14 39.45 11.97
CA ALA A 344 -0.21 40.64 11.13
C ALA A 344 1.09 41.43 11.14
N GLU A 345 1.73 41.58 12.32
CA GLU A 345 3.06 42.17 12.44
C GLU A 345 4.10 41.41 11.62
N LEU A 346 4.06 40.08 11.69
CA LEU A 346 4.95 39.21 10.93
C LEU A 346 4.71 39.32 9.41
N VAL A 347 3.46 39.46 8.97
CA VAL A 347 3.10 39.68 7.56
C VAL A 347 3.67 41.01 7.06
N ILE A 348 3.53 42.10 7.82
CA ILE A 348 4.10 43.42 7.45
C ILE A 348 5.62 43.33 7.34
N ALA A 349 6.27 42.72 8.33
CA ALA A 349 7.73 42.55 8.31
C ALA A 349 8.19 41.68 7.13
N ALA A 350 7.46 40.61 6.81
CA ALA A 350 7.75 39.76 5.67
C ALA A 350 7.62 40.52 4.33
N ASP A 351 6.55 41.29 4.16
CA ASP A 351 6.33 42.09 2.94
C ASP A 351 7.43 43.15 2.74
N GLN A 352 7.83 43.84 3.81
CA GLN A 352 8.92 44.81 3.76
C GLN A 352 10.27 44.18 3.40
N LEU A 353 10.62 43.05 4.02
CA LEU A 353 11.86 42.33 3.71
C LEU A 353 11.85 41.78 2.28
N ALA A 354 10.73 41.22 1.84
CA ALA A 354 10.57 40.70 0.48
C ALA A 354 10.71 41.83 -0.57
N GLY A 355 10.14 43.02 -0.30
CA GLY A 355 10.29 44.19 -1.15
C GLY A 355 11.74 44.68 -1.30
N ASN A 356 12.59 44.40 -0.31
CA ASN A 356 14.03 44.73 -0.31
C ASN A 356 14.92 43.54 -0.71
N GLY A 357 14.37 42.48 -1.30
CA GLY A 357 15.14 41.31 -1.74
C GLY A 357 15.73 40.46 -0.60
N GLY A 358 15.18 40.57 0.61
CA GLY A 358 15.65 39.89 1.82
C GLY A 358 16.74 40.66 2.59
N GLU A 359 17.15 41.83 2.10
CA GLU A 359 18.04 42.74 2.83
C GLU A 359 17.22 43.60 3.81
N PRO A 360 17.63 43.68 5.09
CA PRO A 360 16.92 44.49 6.06
C PRO A 360 17.19 45.98 5.82
N ALA A 361 16.12 46.78 5.73
CA ALA A 361 16.24 48.24 5.62
C ALA A 361 16.67 48.92 6.94
N TYR A 362 16.59 48.21 8.07
CA TYR A 362 16.83 48.72 9.41
C TYR A 362 17.47 47.65 10.31
N GLU A 363 18.09 48.07 11.42
CA GLU A 363 18.62 47.15 12.42
C GLU A 363 17.49 46.30 13.05
N PRO A 364 17.78 45.03 13.40
CA PRO A 364 16.82 44.14 14.05
C PRO A 364 16.35 44.72 15.39
N THR A 365 15.05 44.67 15.63
CA THR A 365 14.44 45.11 16.88
C THR A 365 14.88 44.17 18.01
N VAL A 366 15.29 44.73 19.16
CA VAL A 366 15.66 43.93 20.36
C VAL A 366 14.47 43.14 20.93
N CYS A 367 13.25 43.47 20.48
CA CYS A 367 12.03 42.78 20.90
C CYS A 367 12.02 41.35 20.36
N ARG A 368 12.21 40.37 21.25
CA ARG A 368 11.85 38.97 21.01
C ARG A 368 10.32 38.90 20.89
N SER A 369 9.77 39.09 19.70
CA SER A 369 8.41 38.62 19.44
C SER A 369 8.43 37.10 19.44
N ASP A 370 7.66 36.46 20.32
CA ASP A 370 7.45 35.02 20.26
C ASP A 370 6.81 34.68 18.92
N VAL A 371 7.47 33.82 18.13
CA VAL A 371 6.93 33.38 16.84
C VAL A 371 5.74 32.47 17.11
N PRO A 372 4.54 32.77 16.58
CA PRO A 372 3.39 31.88 16.76
C PRO A 372 3.67 30.48 16.21
N ASP A 373 3.10 29.45 16.84
CA ASP A 373 3.28 28.09 16.35
C ASP A 373 2.74 27.93 14.92
N LEU A 374 3.30 26.95 14.19
CA LEU A 374 2.91 26.66 12.81
C LEU A 374 1.39 26.53 12.58
N PRO A 375 0.60 25.88 13.45
CA PRO A 375 -0.85 25.81 13.27
C PRO A 375 -1.53 27.18 13.34
N ILE A 376 -1.04 28.09 14.20
CA ILE A 376 -1.55 29.46 14.33
C ILE A 376 -1.20 30.25 13.08
N LEU A 377 0.08 30.21 12.65
CA LEU A 377 0.53 30.84 11.41
C LEU A 377 -0.34 30.38 10.24
N LEU A 378 -0.48 29.07 10.04
CA LEU A 378 -1.27 28.52 8.93
C LEU A 378 -2.75 28.94 8.98
N ARG A 379 -3.34 29.05 10.17
CA ARG A 379 -4.75 29.44 10.34
C ARG A 379 -4.98 30.93 10.10
N LEU A 380 -4.08 31.79 10.59
CA LEU A 380 -4.29 33.24 10.65
C LEU A 380 -3.54 34.04 9.57
N TRP A 381 -2.62 33.42 8.81
CA TRP A 381 -1.83 34.12 7.79
C TRP A 381 -2.67 34.80 6.71
N GLN A 382 -3.61 34.07 6.10
CA GLN A 382 -4.49 34.61 5.07
C GLN A 382 -5.48 35.66 5.61
N PRO A 383 -6.14 35.45 6.78
CA PRO A 383 -6.89 36.50 7.45
C PRO A 383 -6.09 37.78 7.70
N ALA A 384 -4.84 37.67 8.17
CA ALA A 384 -3.97 38.83 8.40
C ALA A 384 -3.65 39.57 7.09
N ILE A 385 -3.31 38.86 6.02
CA ILE A 385 -3.11 39.48 4.69
C ILE A 385 -4.39 40.20 4.23
N GLN A 386 -5.56 39.58 4.39
CA GLN A 386 -6.84 40.19 4.00
C GLN A 386 -7.12 41.46 4.81
N LEU A 387 -6.91 41.41 6.13
CA LEU A 387 -7.05 42.55 7.04
C LEU A 387 -6.18 43.72 6.60
N LEU A 388 -4.90 43.46 6.28
CA LEU A 388 -3.93 44.47 5.86
C LEU A 388 -4.15 44.99 4.44
N SER A 389 -4.68 44.16 3.54
CA SER A 389 -5.02 44.56 2.16
C SER A 389 -6.28 45.42 2.07
N THR A 390 -7.10 45.42 3.12
CA THR A 390 -8.34 46.19 3.14
C THR A 390 -7.99 47.66 3.38
N ASP A 391 -7.82 48.40 2.28
CA ASP A 391 -7.61 49.85 2.28
C ASP A 391 -8.62 50.53 3.22
N PRO A 392 -8.17 51.23 4.28
CA PRO A 392 -9.08 51.88 5.22
C PRO A 392 -10.00 52.89 4.53
N ALA A 393 -9.59 53.44 3.38
CA ALA A 393 -10.38 54.38 2.59
C ALA A 393 -11.47 53.71 1.72
N LYS A 394 -11.44 52.39 1.53
CA LYS A 394 -12.39 51.64 0.66
C LYS A 394 -13.44 50.83 1.42
N ARG A 395 -13.61 51.03 2.73
CA ARG A 395 -14.69 50.34 3.44
C ARG A 395 -16.05 50.88 3.01
N PRO A 396 -16.96 50.04 2.48
CA PRO A 396 -18.37 50.40 2.43
C PRO A 396 -18.89 50.48 3.88
N GLU A 397 -19.49 51.61 4.25
CA GLU A 397 -20.13 51.90 5.55
C GLU A 397 -21.21 50.87 6.01
N ALA A 398 -21.47 49.84 5.20
CA ALA A 398 -22.57 48.91 5.36
C ALA A 398 -22.40 47.85 6.48
N LEU A 399 -21.23 47.71 7.12
CA LEU A 399 -21.00 46.71 8.18
C LEU A 399 -21.05 47.27 9.61
N VAL A 400 -21.09 48.60 9.79
CA VAL A 400 -21.18 49.23 11.13
C VAL A 400 -22.64 49.37 11.60
N SER A 401 -23.65 49.23 10.73
CA SER A 401 -25.05 49.50 11.12
C SER A 401 -25.90 48.30 11.57
N ARG A 402 -25.34 47.09 11.75
CA ARG A 402 -26.13 45.90 12.14
C ARG A 402 -26.00 45.47 13.61
N GLY A 403 -25.27 46.22 14.42
CA GLY A 403 -25.10 45.97 15.86
C GLY A 403 -25.86 46.94 16.77
N GLY A 404 -27.13 47.24 16.47
CA GLY A 404 -27.87 48.21 17.29
C GLY A 404 -29.35 48.34 16.96
N SER A 405 -30.15 47.32 17.27
CA SER A 405 -31.57 47.57 17.54
C SER A 405 -32.11 46.59 18.58
N HIS A 406 -32.53 47.20 19.68
CA HIS A 406 -33.31 46.68 20.78
C HIS A 406 -34.24 45.50 20.50
N ARG A 407 -34.22 44.52 21.40
CA ARG A 407 -35.46 43.94 21.91
C ARG A 407 -35.36 43.58 23.39
N ARG A 408 -35.70 44.57 24.22
CA ARG A 408 -36.35 44.37 25.53
C ARG A 408 -37.78 44.86 25.38
N THR A 409 -38.76 43.97 25.48
CA THR A 409 -40.08 44.26 26.05
C THR A 409 -40.76 42.95 26.44
N ARG A 410 -41.06 42.88 27.74
CA ARG A 410 -41.95 41.98 28.51
C ARG A 410 -41.59 40.51 28.64
#